data_AF-A0A1S6JJT0-F1
#
_entry.id   AF-A0A1S6JJT0-F1
#
_cell.length_a   1.000
_cell.length_b   1.000
_cell.length_c   1.000
_cell.angle_alpha   90.00
_cell.angle_beta   90.00
_cell.angle_gamma   90.00
#
_symmetry.space_group_name_H-M   'P 1'
#
loop_
_entity.id
_entity.type
_entity.pdbx_description
1 polymer ?
#
loop_
_entity_poly.entity_id
_entity_poly.type
_entity_poly.pdbx_seq_one_letter_code
_entity_poly.pdbx_strand_id
1 'polypeptide(L)'
;MGIRIDAEVSYPINDEVERVLGLAEAVGEPVTVTFVWEGGRPSEHAVLVPAATLALWEHWSPAAYPPRVAADRAEAEDKEEPELAHPVKHGAFTLFRRRVGGRTAVARDGVVVAELMDPGEAHWLEEQARSVRQGFMDPRQKAAFEEFLARQADRGE
;
A
#
# COMPACT_ATOMS: atom_id res chain seq x y z
N MET A 1 9.30 10.11 -5.32
CA MET A 1 10.16 9.93 -4.15
C MET A 1 9.29 10.33 -2.96
N GLY A 2 8.40 9.42 -2.56
CA GLY A 2 7.58 9.60 -1.38
C GLY A 2 8.44 9.35 -0.14
N ILE A 3 8.13 10.04 0.95
CA ILE A 3 8.72 9.75 2.25
C ILE A 3 8.20 8.37 2.65
N ARG A 4 9.08 7.37 2.74
CA ARG A 4 8.73 6.08 3.33
C ARG A 4 8.82 6.22 4.84
N ILE A 5 7.67 6.24 5.48
CA ILE A 5 7.56 6.22 6.92
C ILE A 5 7.33 4.76 7.31
N ASP A 6 8.25 4.22 8.10
CA ASP A 6 8.09 2.89 8.68
C ASP A 6 7.40 3.04 10.05
N ALA A 7 6.25 2.41 10.20
CA ALA A 7 5.51 2.37 11.45
C ALA A 7 5.37 0.91 11.92
N GLU A 8 5.74 0.66 13.18
CA GLU A 8 5.47 -0.61 13.85
C GLU A 8 4.24 -0.45 14.74
N VAL A 9 3.32 -1.42 14.65
CA VAL A 9 2.15 -1.51 15.52
C VAL A 9 2.32 -2.79 16.33
N SER A 10 2.71 -2.66 17.59
CA SER A 10 2.92 -3.79 18.50
C SER A 10 1.65 -4.00 19.31
N TYR A 11 0.98 -5.14 19.15
CA TYR A 11 -0.30 -5.41 19.81
C TYR A 11 -1.38 -4.41 19.39
N PRO A 12 -2.03 -4.58 18.22
CA PRO A 12 -2.99 -3.63 17.67
C PRO A 12 -4.26 -3.54 18.53
N ILE A 13 -4.15 -2.84 19.66
CA ILE A 13 -5.25 -2.22 20.38
C ILE A 13 -5.65 -0.97 19.63
N ASN A 14 -6.95 -0.66 19.64
CA ASN A 14 -7.59 0.32 18.75
C ASN A 14 -6.81 1.64 18.59
N ASP A 15 -6.23 2.16 19.67
CA ASP A 15 -5.53 3.44 19.70
C ASP A 15 -4.22 3.45 18.88
N GLU A 16 -3.51 2.32 18.79
CA GLU A 16 -2.26 2.25 18.02
C GLU A 16 -2.51 2.25 16.52
N VAL A 17 -3.53 1.46 16.12
CA VAL A 17 -3.99 1.39 14.73
C VAL A 17 -4.52 2.76 14.31
N GLU A 18 -5.34 3.41 15.14
CA GLU A 18 -5.84 4.76 14.87
C GLU A 18 -4.70 5.78 14.69
N ARG A 19 -3.64 5.73 15.51
CA ARG A 19 -2.48 6.63 15.36
C ARG A 19 -1.78 6.48 14.01
N VAL A 20 -1.55 5.25 13.55
CA VAL A 20 -0.88 5.01 12.26
C VAL A 20 -1.76 5.42 11.09
N LEU A 21 -3.07 5.14 11.16
CA LEU A 21 -4.02 5.60 10.15
C LEU A 21 -4.08 7.13 10.08
N GLY A 22 -4.10 7.80 11.23
CA GLY A 22 -4.05 9.26 11.31
C GLY A 22 -2.74 9.86 10.81
N LEU A 23 -1.60 9.19 11.03
CA LEU A 23 -0.30 9.60 10.49
C LEU A 23 -0.29 9.56 8.96
N ALA A 24 -0.77 8.46 8.37
CA ALA A 24 -0.82 8.34 6.91
C ALA A 24 -1.77 9.34 6.27
N GLU A 25 -2.94 9.60 6.90
CA GLU A 25 -3.86 10.65 6.48
C GLU A 25 -3.18 12.03 6.53
N ALA A 26 -2.45 12.34 7.60
CA ALA A 26 -1.80 13.64 7.79
C ALA A 26 -0.62 13.89 6.83
N VAL A 27 0.15 12.85 6.52
CA VAL A 27 1.33 12.98 5.66
C VAL A 27 0.93 12.98 4.18
N GLY A 28 -0.14 12.26 3.81
CA GLY A 28 -0.59 12.18 2.41
C GLY A 28 0.37 11.41 1.48
N GLU A 29 1.37 10.73 2.05
CA GLU A 29 2.31 9.86 1.34
C GLU A 29 2.11 8.39 1.77
N PRO A 30 2.53 7.41 0.95
CA PRO A 30 2.50 5.99 1.33
C PRO A 30 3.32 5.71 2.60
N VAL A 31 2.71 4.99 3.55
CA VAL A 31 3.34 4.60 4.82
C VAL A 31 3.51 3.08 4.86
N THR A 32 4.73 2.59 5.09
CA THR A 32 4.98 1.17 5.33
C THR A 32 4.60 0.84 6.78
N VAL A 33 3.76 -0.15 6.98
CA VAL A 33 3.27 -0.55 8.29
C VAL A 33 3.63 -2.01 8.54
N THR A 34 4.19 -2.28 9.70
CA THR A 34 4.43 -3.65 10.20
C THR A 34 3.54 -3.89 11.41
N PHE A 35 2.60 -4.83 11.29
CA PHE A 35 1.76 -5.27 12.39
C PHE A 35 2.41 -6.45 13.10
N VAL A 36 2.71 -6.27 14.39
CA VAL A 36 3.27 -7.32 15.25
C VAL A 36 2.15 -7.82 16.17
N TRP A 37 1.78 -9.08 16.00
CA TRP A 37 0.69 -9.73 16.72
C TRP A 37 1.20 -10.53 17.93
N GLU A 38 0.46 -10.55 19.03
CA GLU A 38 0.74 -11.47 20.14
C GLU A 38 0.45 -12.94 19.76
N GLY A 39 1.13 -13.87 20.42
CA GLY A 39 0.89 -15.31 20.28
C GLY A 39 1.68 -16.00 19.17
N GLY A 40 2.80 -15.44 18.73
CA GLY A 40 3.71 -16.08 17.75
C GLY A 40 3.18 -16.09 16.31
N ARG A 41 2.16 -15.28 16.01
CA ARG A 41 1.73 -15.04 14.64
C ARG A 41 2.82 -14.26 13.89
N PRO A 42 3.09 -14.61 12.62
CA PRO A 42 4.07 -13.86 11.82
C PRO A 42 3.63 -12.40 11.69
N SER A 43 4.60 -11.49 11.76
CA SER A 43 4.37 -10.06 11.51
C SER A 43 3.81 -9.86 10.11
N GLU A 44 2.79 -9.00 10.00
CA GLU A 44 2.18 -8.67 8.72
C GLU A 44 2.74 -7.34 8.22
N HIS A 45 3.35 -7.36 7.03
CA HIS A 45 3.90 -6.18 6.38
C HIS A 45 2.93 -5.68 5.31
N ALA A 46 2.56 -4.41 5.39
CA ALA A 46 1.64 -3.78 4.45
C ALA A 46 2.06 -2.33 4.16
N VAL A 47 1.49 -1.75 3.10
CA VAL A 47 1.64 -0.32 2.81
C VAL A 47 0.27 0.32 2.83
N LEU A 48 0.15 1.40 3.58
CA LEU A 48 -1.03 2.26 3.63
C LEU A 48 -0.86 3.38 2.61
N VAL A 49 -1.62 3.31 1.53
CA VAL A 49 -1.56 4.26 0.42
C VAL A 49 -2.76 5.20 0.48
N PRO A 50 -2.56 6.53 0.60
CA PRO A 50 -3.67 7.49 0.55
C PRO A 50 -4.48 7.35 -0.73
N ALA A 51 -5.82 7.47 -0.62
CA ALA A 51 -6.73 7.18 -1.72
C ALA A 51 -6.47 8.05 -2.97
N ALA A 52 -6.11 9.32 -2.77
CA ALA A 52 -5.74 10.22 -3.86
C ALA A 52 -4.44 9.77 -4.58
N THR A 53 -3.45 9.33 -3.82
CA THR A 53 -2.18 8.81 -4.34
C THR A 53 -2.40 7.51 -5.11
N LEU A 54 -3.20 6.60 -4.56
CA LEU A 54 -3.55 5.34 -5.22
C LEU A 54 -4.30 5.59 -6.53
N ALA A 55 -5.28 6.50 -6.55
CA ALA A 55 -6.01 6.86 -7.76
C ALA A 55 -5.10 7.42 -8.87
N LEU A 56 -4.07 8.20 -8.49
CA LEU A 56 -3.06 8.66 -9.44
C LEU A 56 -2.22 7.50 -9.98
N TRP A 57 -1.81 6.57 -9.14
CA TRP A 57 -1.04 5.40 -9.60
C TRP A 57 -1.86 4.55 -10.56
N GLU A 58 -3.10 4.22 -10.18
CA GLU A 58 -3.99 3.38 -10.98
C GLU A 58 -4.34 4.02 -12.33
N HIS A 59 -4.47 5.35 -12.37
CA HIS A 59 -4.71 6.07 -13.62
C HIS A 59 -3.54 5.90 -14.62
N TRP A 60 -2.30 5.85 -14.14
CA TRP A 60 -1.11 5.77 -14.99
C TRP A 60 -0.58 4.35 -15.14
N SER A 61 -0.90 3.42 -14.24
CA SER A 61 -0.52 2.02 -14.39
C SER A 61 -1.31 1.40 -15.56
N PRO A 62 -0.69 0.65 -16.48
CA PRO A 62 -1.45 -0.18 -17.40
C PRO A 62 -2.36 -1.07 -16.56
N ALA A 63 -3.64 -1.16 -16.89
CA ALA A 63 -4.68 -1.85 -16.09
C ALA A 63 -4.39 -3.33 -15.75
N ALA A 64 -3.26 -3.88 -16.18
CA ALA A 64 -2.79 -5.22 -15.89
C ALA A 64 -1.82 -5.22 -14.70
N TYR A 65 -2.33 -5.02 -13.48
CA TYR A 65 -1.74 -5.81 -12.39
C TYR A 65 -2.20 -7.24 -12.65
N PRO A 66 -1.30 -8.18 -12.99
CA PRO A 66 -1.71 -9.57 -12.97
C PRO A 66 -2.24 -9.80 -11.55
N PRO A 67 -3.47 -10.33 -11.36
CA PRO A 67 -3.83 -10.82 -10.04
C PRO A 67 -2.68 -11.72 -9.63
N ARG A 68 -2.19 -11.60 -8.38
CA ARG A 68 -1.32 -12.63 -7.81
C ARG A 68 -2.05 -13.95 -8.03
N VAL A 69 -1.75 -14.65 -9.13
CA VAL A 69 -1.88 -16.09 -9.20
C VAL A 69 -1.03 -16.48 -8.03
N ALA A 70 -1.67 -17.09 -7.05
CA ALA A 70 -1.07 -17.53 -5.82
C ALA A 70 0.12 -18.45 -6.16
N ALA A 71 1.27 -17.85 -6.45
CA ALA A 71 2.55 -18.49 -6.52
C ALA A 71 2.83 -18.77 -5.05
N ASP A 72 2.66 -20.05 -4.71
CA ASP A 72 2.53 -20.68 -3.37
C ASP A 72 1.11 -21.14 -2.98
N ARG A 73 0.24 -21.44 -3.95
CA ARG A 73 -0.88 -22.39 -3.75
C ARG A 73 -0.62 -23.78 -4.37
N ALA A 74 0.65 -24.14 -4.54
CA ALA A 74 1.03 -25.51 -4.88
C ALA A 74 1.09 -26.44 -3.66
N GLU A 75 1.01 -25.93 -2.42
CA GLU A 75 0.98 -26.76 -1.20
C GLU A 75 0.05 -26.18 -0.10
N ALA A 76 -1.16 -25.79 -0.48
CA ALA A 76 -2.20 -25.46 0.51
C ALA A 76 -3.59 -25.79 -0.04
N GLU A 77 -3.87 -27.09 -0.20
CA GLU A 77 -5.21 -27.62 0.02
C GLU A 77 -5.59 -27.25 1.47
N ASP A 78 -6.79 -26.72 1.69
CA ASP A 78 -7.29 -26.07 2.93
C ASP A 78 -6.88 -24.61 3.22
N LYS A 79 -6.94 -23.72 2.22
CA LYS A 79 -7.20 -22.29 2.52
C LYS A 79 -8.68 -22.00 2.33
N GLU A 80 -9.43 -22.01 3.44
CA GLU A 80 -10.77 -21.42 3.57
C GLU A 80 -10.83 -20.10 2.78
N GLU A 81 -11.92 -19.87 2.04
CA GLU A 81 -12.19 -18.53 1.53
C GLU A 81 -12.08 -17.55 2.72
N PRO A 82 -11.28 -16.47 2.63
CA PRO A 82 -11.12 -15.56 3.75
C PRO A 82 -12.51 -15.08 4.17
N GLU A 83 -12.86 -15.40 5.42
CA GLU A 83 -14.16 -15.15 6.00
C GLU A 83 -14.56 -13.69 5.73
N LEU A 84 -15.83 -13.45 5.38
CA LEU A 84 -16.37 -12.11 5.18
C LEU A 84 -16.27 -11.35 6.51
N ALA A 85 -15.12 -10.74 6.78
CA ALA A 85 -14.88 -10.04 8.02
C ALA A 85 -15.81 -8.82 8.06
N HIS A 86 -16.62 -8.74 9.10
CA HIS A 86 -17.38 -7.53 9.40
C HIS A 86 -16.43 -6.33 9.44
N PRO A 87 -16.88 -5.13 9.00
CA PRO A 87 -16.07 -3.93 9.09
C PRO A 87 -15.56 -3.72 10.52
N VAL A 88 -14.25 -3.47 10.66
CA VAL A 88 -13.59 -3.30 11.96
C VAL A 88 -13.39 -1.83 12.25
N LYS A 89 -13.84 -1.35 13.41
CA LYS A 89 -13.70 0.05 13.81
C LYS A 89 -12.48 0.25 14.70
N HIS A 90 -11.67 1.25 14.37
CA HIS A 90 -10.53 1.70 15.17
C HIS A 90 -10.64 3.23 15.32
N GLY A 91 -11.21 3.66 16.45
CA GLY A 91 -11.48 5.08 16.71
C GLY A 91 -12.32 5.73 15.61
N ALA A 92 -11.78 6.79 14.99
CA ALA A 92 -12.42 7.47 13.87
C ALA A 92 -12.45 6.68 12.55
N PHE A 93 -11.70 5.59 12.45
CA PHE A 93 -11.53 4.83 11.22
C PHE A 93 -12.34 3.52 11.20
N THR A 94 -12.74 3.10 10.01
CA THR A 94 -13.37 1.80 9.75
C THR A 94 -12.64 1.09 8.62
N LEU A 95 -12.22 -0.15 8.86
CA LEU A 95 -11.53 -1.00 7.91
C LEU A 95 -12.53 -1.94 7.23
N PHE A 96 -12.52 -1.93 5.89
CA PHE A 96 -13.32 -2.80 5.05
C PHE A 96 -12.40 -3.73 4.26
N ARG A 97 -12.31 -4.99 4.69
CA ARG A 97 -11.55 -6.00 3.96
C ARG A 97 -12.28 -6.37 2.67
N ARG A 98 -11.66 -6.12 1.50
CA ARG A 98 -12.31 -6.42 0.21
C ARG A 98 -12.36 -7.93 -0.02
N ARG A 99 -13.47 -8.39 -0.60
CA ARG A 99 -13.71 -9.80 -0.98
C ARG A 99 -12.72 -10.33 -2.02
N VAL A 100 -12.22 -9.44 -2.88
CA VAL A 100 -11.34 -9.76 -4.01
C VAL A 100 -10.17 -8.79 -4.01
N GLY A 101 -8.97 -9.29 -4.29
CA GLY A 101 -7.77 -8.46 -4.44
C GLY A 101 -6.98 -8.20 -3.15
N GLY A 102 -7.42 -8.70 -1.99
CA GLY A 102 -6.62 -8.70 -0.75
C GLY A 102 -6.40 -7.33 -0.08
N ARG A 103 -6.74 -6.21 -0.73
CA ARG A 103 -6.65 -4.87 -0.15
C ARG A 103 -7.72 -4.61 0.91
N THR A 104 -7.39 -3.76 1.87
CA THR A 104 -8.33 -3.29 2.91
C THR A 104 -8.54 -1.79 2.77
N ALA A 105 -9.78 -1.37 2.54
CA ALA A 105 -10.10 0.05 2.47
C ALA A 105 -10.21 0.64 3.89
N VAL A 106 -9.57 1.78 4.11
CA VAL A 106 -9.65 2.53 5.36
C VAL A 106 -10.55 3.73 5.13
N ALA A 107 -11.65 3.81 5.87
CA ALA A 107 -12.60 4.90 5.76
C ALA A 107 -12.69 5.71 7.05
N ARG A 108 -12.92 7.01 6.89
CA ARG A 108 -13.25 7.94 7.97
C ARG A 108 -14.52 8.68 7.57
N ASP A 109 -15.49 8.74 8.48
CA ASP A 109 -16.79 9.39 8.24
C ASP A 109 -17.49 8.93 6.94
N GLY A 110 -17.31 7.66 6.57
CA GLY A 110 -17.88 7.05 5.36
C GLY A 110 -17.11 7.31 4.07
N VAL A 111 -15.98 8.04 4.12
CA VAL A 111 -15.11 8.33 2.97
C VAL A 111 -13.86 7.46 3.04
N VAL A 112 -13.50 6.78 1.95
CA VAL A 112 -12.23 6.03 1.88
C VAL A 112 -11.07 7.03 1.78
N VAL A 113 -10.22 7.03 2.81
CA VAL A 113 -9.07 7.94 2.92
C VAL A 113 -7.76 7.27 2.49
N ALA A 114 -7.68 5.94 2.61
CA ALA A 114 -6.51 5.16 2.22
C ALA A 114 -6.88 3.70 1.92
N GLU A 115 -5.98 2.96 1.28
CA GLU A 115 -6.03 1.51 1.19
C GLU A 115 -4.76 0.89 1.77
N LEU A 116 -4.94 -0.13 2.60
CA LEU A 116 -3.89 -1.01 3.07
C LEU A 116 -3.71 -2.15 2.06
N MET A 117 -2.49 -2.33 1.55
CA MET A 117 -2.21 -3.30 0.50
C MET A 117 -0.82 -3.94 0.62
N ASP A 118 -0.57 -4.96 -0.19
CA ASP A 118 0.71 -5.65 -0.22
C ASP A 118 1.84 -4.71 -0.67
N PRO A 119 3.03 -4.73 -0.03
CA PRO A 119 4.14 -3.86 -0.39
C PRO A 119 4.64 -4.06 -1.83
N GLY A 120 4.61 -5.30 -2.34
CA GLY A 120 5.00 -5.60 -3.71
C GLY A 120 4.00 -5.06 -4.73
N GLU A 121 2.70 -5.16 -4.43
CA GLU A 121 1.66 -4.52 -5.24
C GLU A 121 1.80 -2.99 -5.28
N ALA A 122 1.96 -2.36 -4.11
CA ALA A 122 2.13 -0.91 -4.01
C ALA A 122 3.37 -0.42 -4.80
N HIS A 123 4.51 -1.12 -4.64
CA HIS A 123 5.73 -0.79 -5.36
C HIS A 123 5.56 -0.93 -6.88
N TRP A 124 4.91 -2.02 -7.34
CA TRP A 124 4.65 -2.23 -8.76
C TRP A 124 3.77 -1.11 -9.34
N LEU A 125 2.71 -0.70 -8.64
CA LEU A 125 1.82 0.38 -9.08
C LEU A 125 2.57 1.72 -9.19
N GLU A 126 3.36 2.06 -8.18
CA GLU A 126 4.19 3.27 -8.18
C GLU A 126 5.15 3.28 -9.38
N GLU A 127 5.85 2.16 -9.61
CA GLU A 127 6.80 2.00 -10.71
C GLU A 127 6.14 2.09 -12.09
N GLN A 128 5.01 1.41 -12.29
CA GLN A 128 4.27 1.47 -13.56
C GLN A 128 3.75 2.87 -13.83
N ALA A 129 3.14 3.51 -12.82
CA ALA A 129 2.63 4.86 -12.93
C ALA A 129 3.75 5.84 -13.32
N ARG A 130 4.93 5.69 -12.71
CA ARG A 130 6.11 6.48 -13.03
C ARG A 130 6.60 6.24 -14.47
N SER A 131 6.76 4.98 -14.86
CA SER A 131 7.26 4.57 -16.17
C SER A 131 6.35 5.07 -17.30
N VAL A 132 5.04 4.87 -17.17
CA VAL A 132 4.06 5.32 -18.16
C VAL A 132 4.06 6.85 -18.26
N ARG A 133 4.05 7.57 -17.13
CA ARG A 133 4.12 9.03 -17.13
C ARG A 133 5.39 9.54 -17.83
N GLN A 134 6.54 8.89 -17.63
CA GLN A 134 7.78 9.21 -18.33
C GLN A 134 7.69 8.96 -19.85
N GLY A 135 6.90 7.97 -20.29
CA GLY A 135 6.61 7.73 -21.70
C GLY A 135 5.91 8.90 -22.41
N PHE A 136 5.20 9.76 -21.67
CA PHE A 136 4.57 10.97 -22.19
C PHE A 136 5.46 12.23 -22.12
N MET A 137 6.66 12.15 -21.54
CA MET A 137 7.59 13.28 -21.48
C MET A 137 8.31 13.48 -22.82
N ASP A 138 8.73 14.71 -23.11
CA ASP A 138 9.65 14.95 -24.22
C ASP A 138 10.95 14.14 -24.00
N PRO A 139 11.57 13.56 -25.05
CA PRO A 139 12.78 12.74 -24.92
C PRO A 139 13.92 13.42 -24.14
N ARG A 140 14.07 14.74 -24.23
CA ARG A 140 15.09 15.49 -23.46
C ARG A 140 14.72 15.59 -21.98
N GLN A 141 13.44 15.77 -21.67
CA GLN A 141 12.94 15.79 -20.30
C GLN A 141 13.05 14.41 -19.65
N LYS A 142 12.75 13.34 -20.40
CA LYS A 142 12.92 11.97 -19.95
C LYS A 142 14.38 11.67 -19.56
N ALA A 143 15.34 11.99 -20.45
CA ALA A 143 16.76 11.78 -20.17
C ALA A 143 17.25 12.57 -18.94
N ALA A 144 16.83 13.82 -18.80
CA ALA A 144 17.17 14.64 -17.64
C ALA A 144 16.59 14.09 -16.33
N PHE A 145 15.39 13.50 -16.38
CA PHE A 145 14.76 12.86 -15.23
C PHE A 145 15.46 11.54 -14.85
N GLU A 146 15.81 10.71 -15.82
CA GLU A 146 16.59 9.48 -15.60
C GLU A 146 17.96 9.77 -14.97
N GLU A 147 18.67 10.79 -15.46
CA GLU A 147 19.94 11.22 -14.90
C GLU A 147 19.78 11.79 -13.47
N PHE A 148 18.70 12.53 -13.21
CA PHE A 148 18.37 12.98 -11.86
C PHE A 148 18.13 11.80 -10.90
N LEU A 149 17.38 10.79 -11.32
CA LEU A 149 17.13 9.59 -10.52
C LEU A 149 18.41 8.79 -10.25
N ALA A 150 19.26 8.59 -11.27
CA ALA A 150 20.54 7.90 -11.10
C ALA A 150 21.42 8.57 -10.04
N ARG A 151 21.49 9.91 -10.05
CA ARG A 151 22.25 10.68 -9.05
C ARG A 151 21.66 10.65 -7.63
N GLN A 152 20.38 10.30 -7.48
CA GLN A 152 19.75 10.13 -6.16
C GLN A 152 20.02 8.73 -5.59
N ALA A 153 20.06 7.70 -6.43
CA ALA A 153 20.40 6.34 -6.01
C ALA A 153 21.81 6.26 -5.42
N ASP A 154 22.76 7.02 -5.99
CA ASP A 154 24.13 7.13 -5.48
C ASP A 154 24.26 7.92 -4.16
N ARG A 155 23.19 8.57 -3.69
CA ARG A 155 23.18 9.36 -2.44
C ARG A 155 22.45 8.69 -1.28
N GLY A 156 21.97 7.46 -1.46
CA GLY A 156 21.41 6.62 -0.40
C GLY A 156 22.48 5.74 0.24
N GLU A 157 23.44 6.35 0.95
CA GLU A 157 24.32 5.72 1.95
C GLU A 157 24.39 6.61 3.19
#